data_AF-A0A9P8HP66-F1
#
_entry.id   AF-A0A9P8HP66-F1
#
_cell.length_a   1.000
_cell.length_b   1.000
_cell.length_c   1.000
_cell.angle_alpha   90.00
_cell.angle_beta   90.00
_cell.angle_gamma   90.00
#
_symmetry.space_group_name_H-M   'P 1'
#
loop_
_entity.id
_entity.type
_entity.pdbx_description
1 polymer ?
#
loop_
_entity_poly.entity_id
_entity_poly.type
_entity_poly.pdbx_seq_one_letter_code
_entity_poly.pdbx_strand_id
1 'polypeptide(L)'
;MLARLPGVTIVEGNSYDESTLRNILPGVDRVFANTNGPALGEMAEIYWGIRLYELSREFGVKHFVYASLPYVSKLGNFNDKYKVGHCDGKAKVTEFISAQPKSPMAWSIITSCLYIESLTEFLVPIYEPSNDTHVFALPLGQGRCPMISLDDNAAYIRWTLDNPSQSNGLNLNVVTEAVTGDELAAAFSKVTGKKSVYKDISLDEYFRLPVFPDPEAKIGASGASAGNTLITVRKNFSGLWNSWKDELWAGGYQVLGRVLPTRVKGVGEWVVKAGYTGKAAPLLKDFKIVQK
;
A
#
# COMPACT_ATOMS: atom_id res chain seq x y z
N MET A 1 -20.04 -0.82 10.18
CA MET A 1 -20.78 -0.87 8.90
C MET A 1 -20.88 0.55 8.36
N LEU A 2 -20.28 0.84 7.21
CA LEU A 2 -20.09 2.21 6.68
C LEU A 2 -21.40 3.01 6.53
N ALA A 3 -22.53 2.34 6.27
CA ALA A 3 -23.86 2.94 6.14
C ALA A 3 -24.36 3.65 7.40
N ARG A 4 -23.73 3.41 8.57
CA ARG A 4 -24.12 4.03 9.83
C ARG A 4 -23.45 5.38 10.06
N LEU A 5 -22.50 5.78 9.20
CA LEU A 5 -21.84 7.07 9.30
C LEU A 5 -22.75 8.17 8.74
N PRO A 6 -22.90 9.32 9.44
CA PRO A 6 -23.67 10.45 8.93
C PRO A 6 -23.14 10.93 7.57
N GLY A 7 -24.06 11.21 6.63
CA GLY A 7 -23.69 11.73 5.31
C GLY A 7 -23.06 10.71 4.35
N VAL A 8 -23.13 9.40 4.67
CA VAL A 8 -22.62 8.33 3.81
C VAL A 8 -23.77 7.63 3.10
N THR A 9 -23.73 7.65 1.76
CA THR A 9 -24.58 6.84 0.90
C THR A 9 -23.76 5.67 0.35
N ILE A 10 -24.29 4.45 0.45
CA ILE A 10 -23.69 3.27 -0.18
C ILE A 10 -24.42 2.98 -1.49
N VAL A 11 -23.65 2.77 -2.55
CA VAL A 11 -24.14 2.27 -3.82
C VAL A 11 -23.52 0.90 -4.07
N GLU A 12 -24.35 -0.09 -4.36
CA GLU A 12 -23.89 -1.41 -4.76
C GLU A 12 -23.39 -1.36 -6.21
N GLY A 13 -22.22 -1.95 -6.47
CA GLY A 13 -21.66 -1.98 -7.81
C GLY A 13 -20.23 -2.50 -7.85
N ASN A 14 -19.72 -2.73 -9.06
CA ASN A 14 -18.33 -3.08 -9.31
C ASN A 14 -17.56 -1.85 -9.82
N SER A 15 -16.50 -1.45 -9.12
CA SER A 15 -15.61 -0.35 -9.56
C SER A 15 -14.81 -0.68 -10.83
N TYR A 16 -14.91 -1.92 -11.30
CA TYR A 16 -14.31 -2.47 -12.50
C TYR A 16 -15.39 -2.88 -13.52
N ASP A 17 -16.47 -2.11 -13.58
CA ASP A 17 -17.54 -2.24 -14.56
C ASP A 17 -17.96 -0.86 -15.04
N GLU A 18 -17.89 -0.63 -16.35
CA GLU A 18 -18.14 0.70 -16.91
C GLU A 18 -19.60 1.14 -16.74
N SER A 19 -20.56 0.23 -16.90
CA SER A 19 -21.98 0.54 -16.71
C SER A 19 -22.27 1.02 -15.28
N THR A 20 -21.67 0.37 -14.29
CA THR A 20 -21.71 0.80 -12.89
C THR A 20 -21.13 2.21 -12.74
N LEU A 21 -19.92 2.45 -13.24
CA LEU A 21 -19.25 3.75 -13.10
C LEU A 21 -20.05 4.90 -13.75
N ARG A 22 -20.62 4.66 -14.93
CA ARG A 22 -21.47 5.63 -15.64
C ARG A 22 -22.74 5.99 -14.87
N ASN A 23 -23.26 5.07 -14.06
CA ASN A 23 -24.44 5.33 -13.24
C ASN A 23 -24.13 6.14 -11.98
N ILE A 24 -22.91 6.04 -11.43
CA ILE A 24 -22.57 6.66 -10.13
C ILE A 24 -21.84 8.00 -10.24
N LEU A 25 -21.15 8.27 -11.36
CA LEU A 25 -20.38 9.50 -11.55
C LEU A 25 -21.20 10.78 -11.79
N PRO A 26 -22.43 10.75 -12.36
CA PRO A 26 -23.22 11.97 -12.53
C PRO A 26 -23.41 12.74 -11.21
N GLY A 27 -23.01 14.01 -11.19
CA GLY A 27 -23.13 14.87 -10.01
C GLY A 27 -22.03 14.69 -8.95
N VAL A 28 -21.05 13.82 -9.18
CA VAL A 28 -19.91 13.65 -8.27
C VAL A 28 -18.88 14.76 -8.48
N ASP A 29 -18.62 15.55 -7.44
CA ASP A 29 -17.64 16.63 -7.48
C ASP A 29 -16.19 16.15 -7.38
N ARG A 30 -15.94 15.09 -6.60
CA ARG A 30 -14.59 14.61 -6.28
C ARG A 30 -14.57 13.09 -6.22
N VAL A 31 -13.49 12.50 -6.75
CA VAL A 31 -13.29 11.05 -6.75
C VAL A 31 -11.99 10.71 -6.05
N PHE A 32 -12.03 9.74 -5.14
CA PHE A 32 -10.84 9.05 -4.64
C PHE A 32 -10.83 7.63 -5.21
N ALA A 33 -9.88 7.35 -6.10
CA ALA A 33 -9.75 6.07 -6.79
C ALA A 33 -8.64 5.22 -6.15
N ASN A 34 -9.01 4.05 -5.63
CA ASN A 34 -8.08 3.06 -5.10
C ASN A 34 -8.36 1.67 -5.72
N THR A 35 -7.39 1.15 -6.48
CA THR A 35 -7.47 -0.16 -7.14
C THR A 35 -6.85 -1.27 -6.28
N ASN A 36 -7.36 -2.50 -6.41
CA ASN A 36 -6.79 -3.68 -5.77
C ASN A 36 -5.86 -4.44 -6.74
N GLY A 37 -4.63 -3.94 -6.89
CA GLY A 37 -3.61 -4.53 -7.77
C GLY A 37 -3.38 -6.03 -7.56
N PRO A 38 -3.29 -6.53 -6.32
CA PRO A 38 -3.16 -7.97 -6.08
C PRO A 38 -4.32 -8.83 -6.61
N ALA A 39 -5.55 -8.31 -6.58
CA ALA A 39 -6.73 -9.02 -7.10
C ALA A 39 -6.89 -8.86 -8.63
N LEU A 40 -6.55 -7.69 -9.16
CA LEU A 40 -6.71 -7.38 -10.59
C LEU A 40 -5.59 -7.90 -11.47
N GLY A 41 -4.36 -7.87 -10.97
CA GLY A 41 -3.16 -7.98 -11.79
C GLY A 41 -2.82 -6.67 -12.51
N GLU A 42 -1.55 -6.53 -12.88
CA GLU A 42 -0.98 -5.28 -13.39
C GLU A 42 -1.71 -4.76 -14.64
N MET A 43 -2.08 -5.63 -15.58
CA MET A 43 -2.76 -5.25 -16.82
C MET A 43 -4.13 -4.61 -16.56
N ALA A 44 -4.96 -5.27 -15.76
CA ALA A 44 -6.29 -4.77 -15.44
C ALA A 44 -6.23 -3.53 -14.53
N GLU A 45 -5.25 -3.47 -13.62
CA GLU A 45 -5.02 -2.29 -12.79
C GLU A 45 -4.69 -1.05 -13.61
N ILE A 46 -3.88 -1.18 -14.66
CA ILE A 46 -3.57 -0.08 -15.59
C ILE A 46 -4.84 0.35 -16.33
N TYR A 47 -5.56 -0.60 -16.93
CA TYR A 47 -6.79 -0.30 -17.67
C TYR A 47 -7.81 0.44 -16.80
N TRP A 48 -8.14 -0.11 -15.63
CA TRP A 48 -9.16 0.48 -14.76
C TRP A 48 -8.71 1.79 -14.12
N GLY A 49 -7.43 1.93 -13.80
CA GLY A 49 -6.89 3.20 -13.30
C GLY A 49 -7.04 4.34 -14.32
N ILE A 50 -6.71 4.07 -15.59
CA ILE A 50 -6.91 5.02 -16.70
C ILE A 50 -8.39 5.26 -16.94
N ARG A 51 -9.21 4.21 -17.02
CA ARG A 51 -10.64 4.31 -17.31
C ARG A 51 -11.41 5.10 -16.25
N LEU A 52 -11.06 4.92 -14.97
CA LEU A 52 -11.62 5.71 -13.87
C LEU A 52 -11.32 7.21 -14.02
N TYR A 53 -10.10 7.56 -14.44
CA TYR A 53 -9.73 8.95 -14.72
C TYR A 53 -10.54 9.51 -15.90
N GLU A 54 -10.60 8.78 -17.01
CA GLU A 54 -11.32 9.19 -18.23
C GLU A 54 -12.81 9.42 -17.95
N LEU A 55 -13.47 8.46 -17.30
CA LEU A 55 -14.89 8.58 -16.94
C LEU A 55 -15.11 9.75 -15.98
N SER A 56 -14.24 9.93 -14.98
CA SER A 56 -14.32 11.09 -14.09
C SER A 56 -14.25 12.40 -14.86
N ARG A 57 -13.36 12.49 -15.85
CA ARG A 57 -13.24 13.65 -16.74
C ARG A 57 -14.47 13.85 -17.62
N GLU A 58 -15.02 12.77 -18.18
CA GLU A 58 -16.23 12.75 -19.01
C GLU A 58 -17.44 13.29 -18.26
N PHE A 59 -17.64 12.86 -17.00
CA PHE A 59 -18.76 13.27 -16.15
C PHE A 59 -18.53 14.58 -15.38
N GLY A 60 -17.45 15.31 -15.68
CA GLY A 60 -17.23 16.65 -15.14
C GLY A 60 -16.81 16.69 -13.67
N VAL A 61 -16.18 15.62 -13.16
CA VAL A 61 -15.56 15.61 -11.83
C VAL A 61 -14.57 16.79 -11.74
N LYS A 62 -14.59 17.50 -10.61
CA LYS A 62 -13.75 18.69 -10.39
C LYS A 62 -12.36 18.33 -9.87
N HIS A 63 -12.25 17.26 -9.09
CA HIS A 63 -10.96 16.80 -8.54
C HIS A 63 -10.88 15.27 -8.45
N PHE A 64 -9.90 14.70 -9.13
CA PHE A 64 -9.59 13.26 -9.10
C PHE A 64 -8.34 12.99 -8.25
N VAL A 65 -8.47 12.15 -7.23
CA VAL A 65 -7.36 11.71 -6.36
C VAL A 65 -7.09 10.23 -6.58
N TYR A 66 -5.86 9.87 -6.92
CA TYR A 66 -5.46 8.48 -7.20
C TYR A 66 -4.53 7.92 -6.11
N ALA A 67 -4.82 6.72 -5.62
CA ALA A 67 -3.96 5.98 -4.71
C ALA A 67 -2.91 5.15 -5.48
N SER A 68 -1.65 5.52 -5.32
CA SER A 68 -0.51 4.93 -6.02
C SER A 68 0.51 4.27 -5.09
N LEU A 69 1.43 3.53 -5.70
CA LEU A 69 2.66 3.01 -5.11
C LEU A 69 3.85 3.41 -6.01
N PRO A 70 5.11 3.27 -5.55
CA PRO A 70 6.28 3.62 -6.34
C PRO A 70 6.45 2.78 -7.60
N TYR A 71 7.10 3.36 -8.62
CA TYR A 71 7.46 2.62 -9.83
C TYR A 71 8.72 1.77 -9.59
N VAL A 72 8.59 0.64 -8.89
CA VAL A 72 9.72 -0.17 -8.42
C VAL A 72 10.60 -0.67 -9.56
N SER A 73 10.01 -1.13 -10.66
CA SER A 73 10.79 -1.50 -11.85
C SER A 73 11.63 -0.34 -12.37
N LYS A 74 11.08 0.88 -12.44
CA LYS A 74 11.82 2.07 -12.90
C LYS A 74 12.92 2.47 -11.91
N LEU A 75 12.65 2.41 -10.60
CA LEU A 75 13.66 2.64 -9.54
C LEU A 75 14.84 1.66 -9.63
N GLY A 76 14.55 0.40 -9.95
CA GLY A 76 15.54 -0.66 -10.15
C GLY A 76 16.17 -0.69 -11.54
N ASN A 77 16.06 0.38 -12.33
CA ASN A 77 16.52 0.45 -13.72
C ASN A 77 16.05 -0.74 -14.59
N PHE A 78 14.79 -1.12 -14.42
CA PHE A 78 14.09 -2.21 -15.10
C PHE A 78 14.74 -3.59 -14.94
N ASN A 79 15.58 -3.77 -13.92
CA ASN A 79 16.09 -5.09 -13.56
C ASN A 79 14.95 -5.94 -12.97
N ASP A 80 14.70 -7.10 -13.58
CA ASP A 80 13.65 -8.05 -13.21
C ASP A 80 13.76 -8.56 -11.75
N LYS A 81 14.94 -8.42 -11.11
CA LYS A 81 15.14 -8.63 -9.67
C LYS A 81 14.17 -7.80 -8.81
N TYR A 82 13.76 -6.63 -9.28
CA TYR A 82 12.91 -5.67 -8.55
C TYR A 82 11.49 -5.58 -9.11
N LYS A 83 11.06 -6.55 -9.93
CA LYS A 83 9.73 -6.51 -10.55
C LYS A 83 8.63 -6.65 -9.49
N VAL A 84 7.74 -5.65 -9.39
CA VAL A 84 6.60 -5.64 -8.46
C VAL A 84 5.34 -5.21 -9.19
N GLY A 85 4.55 -6.17 -9.69
CA GLY A 85 3.44 -5.90 -10.60
C GLY A 85 2.37 -4.96 -10.03
N HIS A 86 1.98 -5.16 -8.77
CA HIS A 86 0.96 -4.31 -8.11
C HIS A 86 1.45 -2.89 -7.78
N CYS A 87 2.77 -2.67 -7.66
CA CYS A 87 3.32 -1.33 -7.52
C CYS A 87 3.46 -0.65 -8.89
N ASP A 88 4.04 -1.37 -9.85
CA ASP A 88 4.29 -0.87 -11.20
C ASP A 88 3.00 -0.51 -11.94
N GLY A 89 1.93 -1.30 -11.77
CA GLY A 89 0.62 -1.02 -12.36
C GLY A 89 0.08 0.35 -11.94
N LYS A 90 0.03 0.59 -10.63
CA LYS A 90 -0.34 1.90 -10.07
C LYS A 90 0.58 3.02 -10.54
N ALA A 91 1.88 2.79 -10.55
CA ALA A 91 2.83 3.82 -10.92
C ALA A 91 2.74 4.22 -12.40
N LYS A 92 2.41 3.29 -13.30
CA LYS A 92 2.14 3.60 -14.71
C LYS A 92 0.90 4.46 -14.89
N VAL A 93 -0.17 4.21 -14.11
CA VAL A 93 -1.36 5.07 -14.08
C VAL A 93 -0.99 6.46 -13.56
N THR A 94 -0.13 6.55 -12.55
CA THR A 94 0.43 7.81 -12.04
C THR A 94 1.16 8.62 -13.12
N GLU A 95 1.99 7.98 -13.94
CA GLU A 95 2.67 8.65 -15.07
C GLU A 95 1.64 9.13 -16.12
N PHE A 96 0.63 8.32 -16.44
CA PHE A 96 -0.46 8.72 -17.33
C PHE A 96 -1.24 9.94 -16.80
N ILE A 97 -1.66 9.93 -15.52
CA ILE A 97 -2.40 11.03 -14.89
C ILE A 97 -1.52 12.28 -14.85
N SER A 98 -0.23 12.12 -14.54
CA SER A 98 0.71 13.24 -14.43
C SER A 98 0.95 13.97 -15.75
N ALA A 99 0.74 13.29 -16.88
CA ALA A 99 0.79 13.87 -18.21
C ALA A 99 -0.48 14.66 -18.60
N GLN A 100 -1.55 14.60 -17.80
CA GLN A 100 -2.83 15.24 -18.12
C GLN A 100 -2.86 16.72 -17.69
N PRO A 101 -3.65 17.57 -18.37
CA PRO A 101 -3.84 18.96 -17.95
C PRO A 101 -4.53 19.03 -16.60
N LYS A 102 -4.13 20.03 -15.80
CA LYS A 102 -4.65 20.30 -14.45
C LYS A 102 -6.05 20.95 -14.42
N SER A 103 -6.68 21.11 -15.59
CA SER A 103 -7.97 21.77 -15.81
C SER A 103 -8.68 21.19 -17.04
N PRO A 104 -10.03 21.19 -17.13
CA PRO A 104 -11.01 21.56 -16.09
C PRO A 104 -11.06 20.68 -14.83
N MET A 105 -10.53 19.45 -14.87
CA MET A 105 -10.46 18.58 -13.69
C MET A 105 -9.06 18.65 -13.07
N ALA A 106 -8.99 19.03 -11.80
CA ALA A 106 -7.77 18.90 -11.00
C ALA A 106 -7.44 17.44 -10.77
N TRP A 107 -6.16 17.11 -10.62
CA TRP A 107 -5.74 15.78 -10.22
C TRP A 107 -4.70 15.82 -9.11
N SER A 108 -4.72 14.83 -8.21
CA SER A 108 -3.68 14.62 -7.20
C SER A 108 -3.41 13.14 -7.07
N ILE A 109 -2.18 12.79 -6.71
CA ILE A 109 -1.77 11.40 -6.49
C ILE A 109 -1.23 11.30 -5.06
N ILE A 110 -1.64 10.24 -4.36
CA ILE A 110 -1.05 9.85 -3.08
C ILE A 110 -0.26 8.57 -3.33
N THR A 111 1.06 8.66 -3.33
CA THR A 111 1.95 7.50 -3.40
C THR A 111 2.33 7.07 -1.99
N SER A 112 1.76 5.97 -1.52
CA SER A 112 2.02 5.44 -0.18
C SER A 112 3.09 4.34 -0.19
N CYS A 113 3.38 3.78 0.97
CA CYS A 113 4.26 2.64 1.17
C CYS A 113 3.56 1.56 2.00
N LEU A 114 4.33 0.65 2.62
CA LEU A 114 3.78 -0.44 3.41
C LEU A 114 2.98 0.10 4.60
N TYR A 115 1.81 -0.47 4.88
CA TYR A 115 1.04 -0.07 6.05
C TYR A 115 1.68 -0.62 7.33
N ILE A 116 1.86 0.21 8.37
CA ILE A 116 2.38 -0.25 9.67
C ILE A 116 1.47 -1.35 10.24
N GLU A 117 0.17 -1.28 9.93
CA GLU A 117 -0.85 -2.26 10.26
C GLU A 117 -0.52 -3.68 9.75
N SER A 118 0.35 -3.83 8.75
CA SER A 118 0.85 -5.13 8.29
C SER A 118 1.55 -5.93 9.39
N LEU A 119 2.01 -5.27 10.47
CA LEU A 119 2.51 -5.91 11.69
C LEU A 119 1.45 -6.80 12.36
N THR A 120 0.16 -6.54 12.14
CA THR A 120 -0.93 -7.39 12.65
C THR A 120 -1.26 -8.58 11.74
N GLU A 121 -0.65 -8.65 10.55
CA GLU A 121 -0.93 -9.69 9.56
C GLU A 121 0.37 -10.40 9.12
N PHE A 122 0.86 -10.13 7.91
CA PHE A 122 1.96 -10.86 7.30
C PHE A 122 3.36 -10.41 7.77
N LEU A 123 3.45 -9.36 8.61
CA LEU A 123 4.67 -8.98 9.34
C LEU A 123 4.58 -9.24 10.85
N VAL A 124 3.60 -10.02 11.30
CA VAL A 124 3.49 -10.41 12.71
C VAL A 124 4.77 -11.13 13.16
N PRO A 125 5.36 -10.78 14.32
CA PRO A 125 6.54 -11.48 14.80
C PRO A 125 6.17 -12.90 15.23
N ILE A 126 7.10 -13.82 15.02
CA ILE A 126 6.96 -15.20 15.51
C ILE A 126 7.29 -15.20 17.00
N TYR A 127 6.39 -15.71 17.83
CA TYR A 127 6.67 -15.89 19.25
C TYR A 127 7.47 -17.18 19.48
N GLU A 128 8.63 -17.06 20.12
CA GLU A 128 9.48 -18.17 20.57
C GLU A 128 9.31 -18.39 22.09
N PRO A 129 8.57 -19.43 22.52
CA PRO A 129 8.32 -19.67 23.95
C PRO A 129 9.57 -20.05 24.74
N SER A 130 10.60 -20.62 24.08
CA SER A 130 11.81 -21.12 24.74
C SER A 130 12.65 -20.02 25.40
N ASN A 131 12.55 -18.78 24.92
CA ASN A 131 13.34 -17.64 25.35
C ASN A 131 12.50 -16.35 25.52
N ASP A 132 11.16 -16.51 25.55
CA ASP A 132 10.15 -15.45 25.62
C ASP A 132 10.39 -14.28 24.64
N THR A 133 10.73 -14.59 23.38
CA THR A 133 11.14 -13.60 22.38
C THR A 133 10.16 -13.51 21.21
N HIS A 134 9.87 -12.30 20.76
CA HIS A 134 9.14 -12.03 19.52
C HIS A 134 10.15 -11.80 18.39
N VAL A 135 10.15 -12.64 17.36
CA VAL A 135 11.12 -12.61 16.27
C VAL A 135 10.51 -12.00 15.02
N PHE A 136 11.00 -10.83 14.61
CA PHE A 136 10.71 -10.26 13.29
C PHE A 136 11.62 -10.93 12.26
N ALA A 137 11.13 -12.00 11.61
CA ALA A 137 11.89 -12.75 10.63
C ALA A 137 11.59 -12.23 9.21
N LEU A 138 12.43 -11.32 8.70
CA LEU A 138 12.19 -10.58 7.45
C LEU A 138 13.43 -10.62 6.54
N PRO A 139 13.29 -10.75 5.21
CA PRO A 139 14.42 -10.77 4.27
C PRO A 139 14.89 -9.35 3.90
N LEU A 140 15.23 -8.54 4.91
CA LEU A 140 15.51 -7.11 4.76
C LEU A 140 17.00 -6.77 4.78
N GLY A 141 17.87 -7.69 5.19
CA GLY A 141 19.30 -7.39 5.39
C GLY A 141 19.50 -6.19 6.31
N GLN A 142 20.24 -5.20 5.83
CA GLN A 142 20.46 -3.90 6.50
C GLN A 142 19.62 -2.76 5.88
N GLY A 143 18.78 -3.07 4.90
CA GLY A 143 17.95 -2.08 4.23
C GLY A 143 16.82 -1.58 5.12
N ARG A 144 16.06 -0.61 4.60
CA ARG A 144 14.98 0.06 5.32
C ARG A 144 13.64 -0.20 4.66
N CYS A 145 12.65 -0.60 5.45
CA CYS A 145 11.27 -0.77 5.03
C CYS A 145 10.49 0.54 5.28
N PRO A 146 10.05 1.26 4.24
CA PRO A 146 9.21 2.45 4.40
C PRO A 146 7.79 2.06 4.80
N MET A 147 7.32 2.66 5.90
CA MET A 147 6.00 2.39 6.46
C MET A 147 5.18 3.66 6.66
N ILE A 148 3.86 3.55 6.51
CA ILE A 148 2.87 4.60 6.73
C ILE A 148 1.71 4.06 7.56
N SER A 149 1.25 4.81 8.57
CA SER A 149 0.02 4.49 9.30
C SER A 149 -1.20 4.68 8.40
N LEU A 150 -2.19 3.78 8.46
CA LEU A 150 -3.44 3.95 7.69
C LEU A 150 -4.18 5.23 8.07
N ASP A 151 -4.14 5.63 9.34
CA ASP A 151 -4.74 6.89 9.80
C ASP A 151 -4.08 8.10 9.13
N ASP A 152 -2.74 8.11 9.07
CA ASP A 152 -1.99 9.21 8.43
C ASP A 152 -2.23 9.21 6.92
N ASN A 153 -2.26 8.03 6.28
CA ASN A 153 -2.57 7.90 4.86
C ASN A 153 -3.96 8.47 4.54
N ALA A 154 -4.98 8.12 5.35
CA ALA A 154 -6.33 8.67 5.21
C ALA A 154 -6.36 10.19 5.42
N ALA A 155 -5.59 10.71 6.38
CA ALA A 155 -5.50 12.14 6.62
C ALA A 155 -4.82 12.90 5.46
N TYR A 156 -3.79 12.33 4.82
CA TYR A 156 -3.19 12.91 3.61
C TYR A 156 -4.16 12.89 2.42
N ILE A 157 -4.90 11.80 2.22
CA ILE A 157 -5.95 11.72 1.19
C ILE A 157 -6.99 12.82 1.43
N ARG A 158 -7.50 12.94 2.67
CA ARG A 158 -8.44 14.00 3.04
C ARG A 158 -7.86 15.39 2.76
N TRP A 159 -6.62 15.65 3.15
CA TRP A 159 -5.97 16.93 2.90
C TRP A 159 -5.94 17.27 1.41
N THR A 160 -5.64 16.30 0.54
CA THR A 160 -5.65 16.56 -0.91
C THR A 160 -7.04 16.96 -1.38
N LEU A 161 -8.08 16.23 -0.99
CA LEU A 161 -9.46 16.56 -1.35
C LEU A 161 -9.83 17.96 -0.85
N ASP A 162 -9.52 18.29 0.40
CA ASP A 162 -9.89 19.57 1.02
C ASP A 162 -9.10 20.78 0.48
N ASN A 163 -7.94 20.57 -0.15
CA ASN A 163 -7.02 21.64 -0.58
C ASN A 163 -6.65 21.56 -2.08
N PRO A 164 -7.62 21.56 -3.02
CA PRO A 164 -7.34 21.40 -4.44
C PRO A 164 -6.42 22.49 -5.01
N SER A 165 -6.48 23.73 -4.48
CA SER A 165 -5.57 24.81 -4.89
C SER A 165 -4.10 24.52 -4.56
N GLN A 166 -3.83 23.69 -3.54
CA GLN A 166 -2.49 23.30 -3.13
C GLN A 166 -2.09 21.92 -3.65
N SER A 167 -3.04 21.02 -3.88
CA SER A 167 -2.76 19.64 -4.25
C SER A 167 -2.84 19.37 -5.76
N ASN A 168 -3.41 20.27 -6.56
CA ASN A 168 -3.60 20.06 -8.00
C ASN A 168 -2.26 19.91 -8.73
N GLY A 169 -2.10 18.78 -9.42
CA GLY A 169 -0.91 18.40 -10.15
C GLY A 169 0.22 17.87 -9.27
N LEU A 170 -0.05 17.49 -8.02
CA LEU A 170 0.95 16.93 -7.11
C LEU A 170 0.86 15.41 -7.02
N ASN A 171 2.02 14.77 -6.97
CA ASN A 171 2.19 13.41 -6.45
C ASN A 171 2.84 13.48 -5.05
N LEU A 172 2.05 13.23 -4.01
CA LEU A 172 2.50 13.23 -2.63
C LEU A 172 3.00 11.83 -2.27
N ASN A 173 4.31 11.70 -2.12
CA ASN A 173 4.94 10.48 -1.63
C ASN A 173 4.97 10.52 -0.09
N VAL A 174 4.11 9.73 0.55
CA VAL A 174 3.85 9.81 2.00
C VAL A 174 4.45 8.63 2.76
N VAL A 175 5.09 8.93 3.89
CA VAL A 175 5.70 7.96 4.80
C VAL A 175 5.57 8.44 6.24
N THR A 176 5.38 7.51 7.18
CA THR A 176 5.51 7.79 8.62
C THR A 176 6.99 7.75 8.99
N GLU A 177 7.65 6.64 8.65
CA GLU A 177 9.07 6.37 8.90
C GLU A 177 9.54 5.24 7.98
N ALA A 178 10.83 5.18 7.65
CA ALA A 178 11.45 3.99 7.05
C ALA A 178 12.38 3.38 8.08
N VAL A 179 12.23 2.10 8.41
CA VAL A 179 12.92 1.44 9.53
C VAL A 179 13.72 0.22 9.08
N THR A 180 14.87 -0.02 9.71
CA THR A 180 15.54 -1.33 9.62
C THR A 180 14.78 -2.38 10.43
N GLY A 181 15.14 -3.66 10.23
CA GLY A 181 14.61 -4.74 11.07
C GLY A 181 14.97 -4.56 12.56
N ASP A 182 16.21 -4.18 12.85
CA ASP A 182 16.69 -3.93 14.21
C ASP A 182 15.96 -2.76 14.88
N GLU A 183 15.73 -1.66 14.15
CA GLU A 183 14.96 -0.51 14.64
C GLU A 183 13.51 -0.89 14.94
N LEU A 184 12.88 -1.71 14.08
CA LEU A 184 11.53 -2.24 14.30
C LEU A 184 11.45 -3.07 15.60
N ALA A 185 12.37 -4.03 15.78
CA ALA A 185 12.43 -4.86 16.98
C ALA A 185 12.74 -4.03 18.25
N ALA A 186 13.67 -3.07 18.15
CA ALA A 186 13.99 -2.18 19.26
C ALA A 186 12.79 -1.31 19.67
N ALA A 187 12.06 -0.74 18.70
CA ALA A 187 10.86 0.07 18.94
C ALA A 187 9.76 -0.77 19.60
N PHE A 188 9.50 -1.98 19.09
CA PHE A 188 8.53 -2.90 19.69
C PHE A 188 8.90 -3.25 21.14
N SER A 189 10.17 -3.62 21.39
CA SER A 189 10.63 -4.00 22.73
C SER A 189 10.49 -2.84 23.72
N LYS A 190 10.92 -1.65 23.31
CA LYS A 190 10.88 -0.44 24.14
C LYS A 190 9.46 -0.07 24.56
N VAL A 191 8.50 -0.18 23.64
CA VAL A 191 7.11 0.24 23.90
C VAL A 191 6.32 -0.81 24.65
N THR A 192 6.49 -2.09 24.30
CA THR A 192 5.67 -3.18 24.85
C THR A 192 6.28 -3.80 26.11
N GLY A 193 7.57 -3.58 26.37
CA GLY A 193 8.34 -4.27 27.41
C GLY A 193 8.64 -5.74 27.08
N LYS A 194 8.19 -6.25 25.93
CA LYS A 194 8.42 -7.63 25.50
C LYS A 194 9.74 -7.76 24.77
N LYS A 195 10.48 -8.83 25.04
CA LYS A 195 11.72 -9.10 24.30
C LYS A 195 11.40 -9.35 22.83
N SER A 196 12.11 -8.66 21.94
CA SER A 196 12.05 -8.94 20.51
C SER A 196 13.38 -8.76 19.83
N VAL A 197 13.56 -9.46 18.70
CA VAL A 197 14.76 -9.42 17.89
C VAL A 197 14.38 -9.41 16.41
N TYR A 198 15.27 -8.86 15.59
CA TYR A 198 15.22 -9.02 14.15
C TYR A 198 16.07 -10.22 13.74
N LYS A 199 15.58 -10.99 12.78
CA LYS A 199 16.32 -12.07 12.12
C LYS A 199 16.23 -11.87 10.62
N ASP A 200 17.35 -11.55 9.98
CA ASP A 200 17.44 -11.59 8.52
C ASP A 200 17.31 -13.05 8.07
N ILE A 201 16.36 -13.31 7.18
CA ILE A 201 16.12 -14.65 6.62
C ILE A 201 16.22 -14.59 5.10
N SER A 202 16.50 -15.73 4.46
CA SER A 202 16.43 -15.80 3.00
C SER A 202 14.98 -15.65 2.49
N LEU A 203 14.83 -15.26 1.23
CA LEU A 203 13.51 -15.25 0.57
C LEU A 203 12.86 -16.64 0.61
N ASP A 204 13.64 -17.72 0.47
CA ASP A 204 13.13 -19.08 0.54
C ASP A 204 12.59 -19.45 1.93
N GLU A 205 13.25 -19.01 3.00
CA GLU A 205 12.73 -19.15 4.36
C GLU A 205 11.46 -18.31 4.55
N TYR A 206 11.45 -17.07 4.03
CA TYR A 206 10.29 -16.18 4.12
C TYR A 206 9.04 -16.78 3.48
N PHE A 207 9.15 -17.36 2.28
CA PHE A 207 8.01 -18.00 1.62
C PHE A 207 7.60 -19.36 2.21
N ARG A 208 8.34 -19.90 3.18
CA ARG A 208 7.92 -21.09 3.96
C ARG A 208 7.11 -20.74 5.19
N LEU A 209 7.06 -19.45 5.56
CA LEU A 209 6.28 -18.96 6.70
C LEU A 209 4.77 -19.22 6.50
N PRO A 210 4.01 -19.43 7.58
CA PRO A 210 2.57 -19.75 7.52
C PRO A 210 1.69 -18.62 6.98
N VAL A 211 2.26 -17.45 6.70
CA VAL A 211 1.54 -16.29 6.13
C VAL A 211 1.32 -16.42 4.61
N PHE A 212 2.01 -17.35 3.93
CA PHE A 212 1.85 -17.62 2.51
C PHE A 212 1.21 -18.99 2.28
N PRO A 213 -0.11 -19.07 1.98
CA PRO A 213 -0.76 -20.34 1.69
C PRO A 213 -0.24 -21.00 0.42
N ASP A 214 0.05 -20.20 -0.61
CA ASP A 214 0.66 -20.65 -1.86
C ASP A 214 1.53 -19.53 -2.47
N PRO A 215 2.86 -19.60 -2.30
CA PRO A 215 3.80 -18.65 -2.92
C PRO A 215 3.82 -18.70 -4.45
N GLU A 216 3.38 -19.80 -5.09
CA GLU A 216 3.37 -19.94 -6.55
C GLU A 216 2.06 -19.51 -7.19
N ALA A 217 1.05 -19.21 -6.38
CA ALA A 217 -0.21 -18.64 -6.85
C ALA A 217 0.03 -17.37 -7.67
N LYS A 218 -0.77 -17.21 -8.74
CA LYS A 218 -0.71 -16.04 -9.60
C LYS A 218 -1.44 -14.86 -8.96
N ILE A 219 -0.76 -13.72 -8.87
CA ILE A 219 -1.39 -12.44 -8.49
C ILE A 219 -2.28 -11.99 -9.65
N GLY A 220 -3.50 -11.54 -9.37
CA GLY A 220 -4.43 -11.05 -10.38
C GLY A 220 -5.40 -12.09 -10.95
N ALA A 221 -5.50 -13.27 -10.34
CA ALA A 221 -6.34 -14.37 -10.84
C ALA A 221 -7.85 -14.05 -10.92
N SER A 222 -8.34 -13.04 -10.20
CA SER A 222 -9.73 -12.55 -10.31
C SER A 222 -9.94 -11.50 -11.42
N GLY A 223 -8.88 -11.01 -12.07
CA GLY A 223 -8.96 -10.11 -13.21
C GLY A 223 -9.23 -10.86 -14.52
N ALA A 224 -9.88 -10.19 -15.48
CA ALA A 224 -10.17 -10.77 -16.79
C ALA A 224 -8.87 -11.27 -17.47
N SER A 225 -8.89 -12.57 -17.75
CA SER A 225 -7.83 -13.43 -18.27
C SER A 225 -6.85 -12.79 -19.27
N ALA A 226 -5.60 -12.67 -18.85
CA ALA A 226 -4.45 -12.97 -19.70
C ALA A 226 -3.45 -13.77 -18.86
N GLY A 227 -3.64 -15.09 -18.77
CA GLY A 227 -2.83 -15.98 -17.92
C GLY A 227 -1.32 -15.87 -18.11
N ASN A 228 -0.87 -15.30 -19.23
CA ASN A 228 0.54 -15.19 -19.60
C ASN A 228 1.24 -13.93 -19.04
N THR A 229 0.50 -12.98 -18.47
CA THR A 229 1.08 -11.72 -17.93
C THR A 229 1.16 -11.68 -16.41
N LEU A 230 0.59 -12.69 -15.73
CA LEU A 230 0.55 -12.74 -14.26
C LEU A 230 1.85 -13.31 -13.67
N ILE A 231 2.37 -12.62 -12.66
CA ILE A 231 3.53 -13.05 -11.86
C ILE A 231 3.07 -13.77 -10.59
N THR A 232 3.92 -14.64 -10.03
CA THR A 232 3.61 -15.35 -8.79
C THR A 232 3.70 -14.43 -7.57
N VAL A 233 3.04 -14.81 -6.47
CA VAL A 233 3.21 -14.18 -5.15
C VAL A 233 4.70 -14.10 -4.81
N ARG A 234 5.44 -15.20 -4.97
CA ARG A 234 6.88 -15.28 -4.76
C ARG A 234 7.63 -14.23 -5.57
N LYS A 235 7.43 -14.19 -6.89
CA LYS A 235 8.14 -13.24 -7.77
C LYS A 235 7.90 -11.79 -7.36
N ASN A 236 6.63 -11.43 -7.13
CA ASN A 236 6.24 -10.07 -6.78
C ASN A 236 6.82 -9.62 -5.44
N PHE A 237 6.66 -10.41 -4.37
CA PHE A 237 7.17 -10.03 -3.06
C PHE A 237 8.69 -10.18 -2.95
N SER A 238 9.33 -11.03 -3.76
CA SER A 238 10.80 -11.03 -3.90
C SER A 238 11.30 -9.70 -4.44
N GLY A 239 10.65 -9.17 -5.48
CA GLY A 239 10.97 -7.84 -6.02
C GLY A 239 10.81 -6.73 -4.99
N LEU A 240 9.75 -6.79 -4.18
CA LEU A 240 9.47 -5.81 -3.15
C LEU A 240 10.55 -5.81 -2.08
N TRP A 241 10.85 -6.98 -1.49
CA TRP A 241 11.89 -7.13 -0.48
C TRP A 241 13.27 -6.75 -0.99
N ASN A 242 13.64 -7.19 -2.19
CA ASN A 242 14.90 -6.79 -2.82
C ASN A 242 15.00 -5.26 -2.96
N SER A 243 13.90 -4.59 -3.33
CA SER A 243 13.92 -3.14 -3.51
C SER A 243 14.09 -2.35 -2.20
N TRP A 244 13.61 -2.89 -1.07
CA TRP A 244 13.83 -2.29 0.24
C TRP A 244 15.21 -2.64 0.80
N LYS A 245 15.64 -3.89 0.63
CA LYS A 245 16.97 -4.37 1.03
C LYS A 245 18.08 -3.57 0.37
N ASP A 246 17.91 -3.21 -0.90
CA ASP A 246 18.86 -2.41 -1.68
C ASP A 246 18.53 -0.90 -1.65
N GLU A 247 17.68 -0.46 -0.71
CA GLU A 247 17.36 0.95 -0.42
C GLU A 247 16.86 1.81 -1.60
N LEU A 248 16.24 1.18 -2.62
CA LEU A 248 15.78 1.89 -3.82
C LEU A 248 14.68 2.94 -3.55
N TRP A 249 14.08 2.92 -2.36
CA TRP A 249 12.94 3.76 -1.95
C TRP A 249 13.35 4.97 -1.11
N ALA A 250 14.62 5.07 -0.69
CA ALA A 250 15.09 6.01 0.35
C ALA A 250 14.91 7.51 -0.01
N GLY A 251 14.93 7.87 -1.30
CA GLY A 251 14.82 9.27 -1.76
C GLY A 251 13.43 9.71 -2.22
N GLY A 252 12.45 8.80 -2.28
CA GLY A 252 11.15 9.07 -2.88
C GLY A 252 10.13 9.72 -1.95
N TYR A 253 10.29 9.55 -0.64
CA TYR A 253 9.26 9.90 0.33
C TYR A 253 9.56 11.18 1.11
N GLN A 254 8.51 11.93 1.43
CA GLN A 254 8.62 13.12 2.25
C GLN A 254 7.86 12.92 3.56
N VAL A 255 8.54 13.28 4.66
CA VAL A 255 7.88 13.49 5.93
C VAL A 255 7.11 14.80 5.85
N LEU A 256 5.84 14.72 5.45
CA LEU A 256 4.98 15.89 5.20
C LEU A 256 4.40 16.48 6.49
N GLY A 257 5.25 16.74 7.49
CA GLY A 257 4.84 17.32 8.77
C GLY A 257 4.16 18.69 8.65
N ARG A 258 4.42 19.45 7.57
CA ARG A 258 3.70 20.70 7.28
C ARG A 258 2.23 20.48 6.91
N VAL A 259 1.94 19.35 6.26
CA VAL A 259 0.59 18.98 5.79
C VAL A 259 -0.19 18.34 6.93
N LEU A 260 0.47 17.46 7.69
CA LEU A 260 -0.12 16.78 8.83
C LEU A 260 0.80 16.88 10.06
N PRO A 261 0.74 17.99 10.82
CA PRO A 261 1.57 18.18 12.02
C PRO A 261 1.30 17.11 13.09
N THR A 262 0.08 16.61 13.13
CA THR A 262 -0.43 15.59 14.07
C THR A 262 -0.14 14.16 13.63
N ARG A 263 0.64 13.95 12.56
CA ARG A 263 1.01 12.61 12.08
C ARG A 263 1.67 11.79 13.19
N VAL A 264 1.52 10.47 13.11
CA VAL A 264 2.34 9.53 13.89
C VAL A 264 3.81 9.76 13.54
N LYS A 265 4.70 9.84 14.54
CA LYS A 265 6.11 10.18 14.35
C LYS A 265 6.98 8.99 13.96
N GLY A 266 6.58 7.78 14.31
CA GLY A 266 7.31 6.55 13.99
C GLY A 266 6.58 5.29 14.44
N VAL A 267 7.19 4.14 14.18
CA VAL A 267 6.58 2.83 14.49
C VAL A 267 6.26 2.70 15.98
N GLY A 268 7.13 3.16 16.87
CA GLY A 268 6.91 3.09 18.32
C GLY A 268 5.65 3.83 18.77
N GLU A 269 5.37 5.02 18.22
CA GLU A 269 4.16 5.78 18.54
C GLU A 269 2.91 5.09 17.98
N TRP A 270 3.00 4.50 16.79
CA TRP A 270 1.91 3.67 16.25
C TRP A 270 1.61 2.49 17.17
N VAL A 271 2.63 1.79 17.68
CA VAL A 271 2.44 0.64 18.60
C VAL A 271 1.66 1.05 19.85
N VAL A 272 1.99 2.20 20.45
CA VAL A 272 1.25 2.76 21.58
C VAL A 272 -0.19 3.06 21.19
N LYS A 273 -0.39 3.82 20.09
CA LYS A 273 -1.72 4.28 19.65
C LYS A 273 -2.65 3.11 19.29
N ALA A 274 -2.11 2.09 18.62
CA ALA A 274 -2.85 0.92 18.20
C ALA A 274 -3.04 -0.11 19.33
N GLY A 275 -2.37 0.04 20.48
CA GLY A 275 -2.33 -0.98 21.52
C GLY A 275 -1.76 -2.31 21.01
N TYR A 276 -0.83 -2.27 20.05
CA TYR A 276 -0.30 -3.46 19.41
C TYR A 276 0.61 -4.23 20.36
N THR A 277 0.37 -5.54 20.48
CA THR A 277 1.08 -6.40 21.45
C THR A 277 1.86 -7.54 20.81
N GLY A 278 2.04 -7.53 19.49
CA GLY A 278 2.66 -8.66 18.78
C GLY A 278 1.68 -9.76 18.37
N LYS A 279 0.38 -9.52 18.55
CA LYS A 279 -0.69 -10.47 18.21
C LYS A 279 -1.25 -10.18 16.83
N ALA A 280 -1.53 -11.24 16.08
CA ALA A 280 -2.23 -11.13 14.82
C ALA A 280 -3.65 -10.58 15.03
N ALA A 281 -4.10 -9.73 14.10
CA ALA A 281 -5.46 -9.25 14.01
C ALA A 281 -5.83 -9.09 12.53
N PRO A 282 -7.05 -9.46 12.12
CA PRO A 282 -7.46 -9.30 10.73
C PRO A 282 -7.62 -7.82 10.39
N LEU A 283 -6.82 -7.34 9.44
CA LEU A 283 -6.98 -6.03 8.80
C LEU A 283 -7.77 -6.17 7.50
N LEU A 284 -7.39 -7.15 6.67
CA LEU A 284 -8.08 -7.52 5.44
C LEU A 284 -9.13 -8.59 5.75
N LYS A 285 -10.34 -8.41 5.19
CA LYS A 285 -11.45 -9.35 5.40
C LYS A 285 -11.13 -10.80 5.02
N ASP A 286 -10.26 -10.98 4.04
CA ASP A 286 -9.93 -12.27 3.45
C ASP A 286 -8.56 -12.80 3.88
N PHE A 287 -7.83 -12.07 4.75
CA PHE A 287 -6.54 -12.54 5.24
C PHE A 287 -6.73 -13.63 6.31
N LYS A 288 -6.11 -14.79 6.07
CA LYS A 288 -6.07 -15.90 7.01
C LYS A 288 -4.64 -16.38 7.16
N ILE A 289 -4.13 -16.38 8.39
CA ILE A 289 -2.90 -17.08 8.72
C ILE A 289 -3.17 -18.58 8.61
N VAL A 290 -2.33 -19.29 7.86
CA VAL A 290 -2.45 -20.75 7.76
C VAL A 290 -2.01 -21.34 9.10
N GLN A 291 -2.94 -21.94 9.84
CA GLN A 291 -2.58 -22.78 10.98
C GLN A 291 -1.93 -24.04 10.42
N LYS A 292 -0.64 -24.23 10.72
CA LYS A 292 0.06 -25.50 10.52
C LYS A 292 0.08 -26.28 11.83
#